data_AF-A0A511WQ23-F1
#
_entry.id   AF-A0A511WQ23-F1
#
_cell.length_a   1.000
_cell.length_b   1.000
_cell.length_c   1.000
_cell.angle_alpha   90.00
_cell.angle_beta   90.00
_cell.angle_gamma   90.00
#
_symmetry.space_group_name_H-M   'P 1'
#
loop_
_entity.id
_entity.type
_entity.pdbx_description
1 polymer ?
#
loop_
_entity_poly.entity_id
_entity_poly.type
_entity_poly.pdbx_seq_one_letter_code
_entity_poly.pdbx_strand_id
1 'polypeptide(L)' 'MEINRFLLMFATTMMLIFGGVFFLRYLQSGEYLVDHLLSALAGLLILILALIWRQKHKER' A
#
# COMPACT_ATOMS: atom_id res chain seq x y z
N MET A 1 -16.16 -7.19 9.74
CA MET A 1 -15.36 -6.69 8.59
C MET A 1 -14.49 -5.47 8.92
N GLU A 2 -14.46 -4.98 10.18
CA GLU A 2 -13.72 -3.75 10.52
C GLU A 2 -12.21 -3.86 10.35
N ILE A 3 -11.61 -5.01 10.69
CA ILE A 3 -10.17 -5.25 10.51
C ILE A 3 -9.80 -5.23 9.02
N ASN A 4 -10.60 -5.85 8.14
CA ASN A 4 -10.35 -5.81 6.70
C ASN A 4 -10.43 -4.37 6.15
N ARG A 5 -11.45 -3.60 6.58
CA ARG A 5 -11.60 -2.19 6.21
C ARG A 5 -10.43 -1.34 6.72
N PHE A 6 -9.96 -1.61 7.94
CA PHE A 6 -8.76 -0.98 8.50
C PHE A 6 -7.53 -1.32 7.66
N LEU A 7 -7.29 -2.59 7.33
CA LEU A 7 -6.15 -3.03 6.53
C LEU A 7 -6.15 -2.40 5.12
N LEU A 8 -7.32 -2.31 4.48
CA LEU A 8 -7.45 -1.64 3.18
C LEU A 8 -7.10 -0.15 3.28
N MET A 9 -7.63 0.53 4.31
CA MET A 9 -7.38 1.96 4.51
C MET A 9 -5.92 2.22 4.85
N PHE A 10 -5.34 1.41 5.75
CA PHE A 10 -3.94 1.45 6.15
C PHE A 10 -3.01 1.24 4.96
N ALA A 11 -3.24 0.18 4.17
CA ALA A 11 -2.44 -0.11 2.98
C ALA A 11 -2.55 1.00 1.93
N THR A 12 -3.75 1.54 1.71
CA THR A 12 -3.96 2.66 0.78
C THR A 12 -3.19 3.91 1.23
N THR A 13 -3.25 4.24 2.52
CA THR A 13 -2.49 5.37 3.10
C THR A 13 -0.99 5.16 2.98
N MET A 14 -0.48 3.95 3.25
CA MET A 14 0.93 3.62 3.04
C MET A 14 1.35 3.81 1.59
N MET A 15 0.55 3.34 0.62
CA MET A 15 0.87 3.52 -0.80
C MET A 15 0.87 5.00 -1.20
N LEU A 16 -0.07 5.79 -0.69
CA LEU A 16 -0.13 7.22 -0.99
C LEU A 16 1.06 7.99 -0.41
N ILE A 17 1.41 7.74 0.85
CA ILE A 17 2.50 8.46 1.51
C ILE A 17 3.85 7.98 0.98
N PHE A 18 4.17 6.69 1.12
CA PHE A 18 5.50 6.19 0.76
C PHE A 18 5.68 6.11 -0.75
N GLY A 19 4.67 5.61 -1.48
CA GLY A 19 4.71 5.54 -2.93
C GLY A 19 4.66 6.93 -3.58
N GLY A 20 3.85 7.84 -3.05
CA GLY A 20 3.78 9.22 -3.53
C GLY A 20 5.09 9.99 -3.32
N VAL A 21 5.67 9.92 -2.12
CA VAL A 21 6.97 10.56 -1.82
C VAL A 21 8.09 9.95 -2.66
N PHE A 22 8.12 8.62 -2.81
CA PHE A 22 9.08 7.96 -3.69
C PHE A 22 8.96 8.45 -5.13
N PHE A 23 7.74 8.50 -5.67
CA PHE A 23 7.49 8.92 -7.05
C PHE A 23 7.88 10.38 -7.30
N LEU A 24 7.51 11.29 -6.37
CA LEU A 24 7.86 12.71 -6.48
C LEU A 24 9.37 12.92 -6.41
N ARG A 25 10.07 12.29 -5.46
CA ARG A 25 11.53 12.39 -5.37
C ARG A 25 12.23 11.77 -6.56
N TYR A 26 11.78 10.60 -7.00
CA TYR A 26 12.35 9.95 -8.17
C TYR A 26 12.25 10.84 -9.42
N LEU A 27 11.11 11.51 -9.64
CA LEU A 27 10.94 12.43 -10.77
C LEU A 27 11.71 13.74 -10.62
N GLN A 28 11.80 14.29 -9.41
CA GLN A 28 12.42 15.61 -9.18
C GLN A 28 13.94 15.56 -9.09
N SER A 29 14.49 14.60 -8.32
CA SER A 29 15.92 14.52 -8.01
C SER A 29 16.61 13.29 -8.60
N GLY A 30 15.86 12.34 -9.17
CA GLY A 30 16.42 11.04 -9.57
C GLY A 30 16.86 10.19 -8.38
N GLU A 31 16.55 10.62 -7.14
CA GLU A 31 16.94 9.90 -5.94
C GLU A 31 16.08 8.65 -5.78
N TYR A 32 16.75 7.51 -5.68
CA TYR A 32 16.10 6.23 -5.44
C TYR A 32 15.99 5.99 -3.93
N LEU A 33 14.89 6.42 -3.32
CA LEU A 33 14.62 6.15 -1.89
C LEU A 33 14.15 4.70 -1.72
N VAL A 34 15.11 3.78 -1.62
CA VAL A 34 14.87 2.35 -1.44
C VAL A 34 13.96 2.08 -0.23
N ASP A 35 14.11 2.83 0.86
CA ASP A 35 13.26 2.68 2.05
C ASP A 35 11.78 2.99 1.77
N HIS A 36 11.51 4.01 0.95
CA HIS A 36 10.15 4.37 0.57
C HIS A 36 9.56 3.38 -0.45
N LEU A 37 10.40 2.86 -1.35
CA LEU A 37 10.00 1.81 -2.28
C LEU A 37 9.62 0.52 -1.54
N LEU A 38 10.44 0.07 -0.59
CA LEU A 38 10.15 -1.10 0.24
C LEU A 38 8.87 -0.90 1.06
N SER A 39 8.68 0.29 1.62
CA SER A 39 7.47 0.65 2.37
C SER A 39 6.23 0.64 1.49
N ALA A 40 6.32 1.14 0.25
CA ALA A 40 5.24 1.09 -0.73
C ALA A 40 4.90 -0.35 -1.17
N LEU A 41 5.92 -1.20 -1.37
CA LEU A 41 5.75 -2.62 -1.69
C LEU A 41 5.10 -3.39 -0.54
N ALA A 42 5.49 -3.11 0.72
CA ALA A 42 4.82 -3.67 1.88
C ALA A 42 3.34 -3.27 1.93
N GLY A 43 3.03 -1.99 1.67
CA GLY A 43 1.66 -1.50 1.53
C GLY A 43 0.88 -2.24 0.44
N LEU A 44 1.48 -2.45 -0.73
CA LEU A 44 0.87 -3.19 -1.84
C LEU A 44 0.53 -4.64 -1.46
N LEU A 45 1.45 -5.33 -0.78
CA LEU A 45 1.23 -6.70 -0.32
C LEU A 45 0.06 -6.78 0.66
N ILE A 46 -0.01 -5.86 1.64
CA ILE A 46 -1.13 -5.78 2.58
C ILE A 46 -2.45 -5.52 1.83
N LEU A 47 -2.44 -4.63 0.84
CA LEU A 47 -3.62 -4.31 0.03
C LEU A 47 -4.13 -5.55 -0.71
N ILE A 48 -3.24 -6.30 -1.37
CA ILE A 48 -3.58 -7.52 -2.11
C ILE A 48 -4.17 -8.57 -1.17
N LEU A 49 -3.51 -8.83 -0.04
CA LEU A 49 -4.00 -9.80 0.95
C LEU A 49 -5.37 -9.40 1.53
N ALA A 50 -5.55 -8.11 1.84
CA ALA A 50 -6.82 -7.59 2.33
C ALA A 50 -7.95 -7.71 1.29
N LEU A 51 -7.65 -7.48 0.00
CA LEU A 51 -8.60 -7.65 -1.09
C LEU A 51 -9.00 -9.12 -1.29
N ILE A 52 -8.03 -10.04 -1.32
CA ILE A 52 -8.29 -11.49 -1.41
C ILE A 52 -9.17 -11.94 -0.24
N TRP A 53 -8.84 -11.49 0.98
CA TRP A 53 -9.62 -11.83 2.17
C TRP A 53 -11.05 -11.28 2.09
N ARG A 54 -11.22 -10.06 1.55
CA ARG A 54 -12.54 -9.45 1.35
C ARG A 54 -13.39 -10.21 0.34
N GLN A 55 -12.79 -10.66 -0.76
CA GLN A 55 -13.49 -11.45 -1.78
C GLN A 55 -13.96 -12.79 -1.19
N LYS A 56 -13.08 -13.51 -0.51
CA LYS A 56 -13.38 -14.83 0.08
C LYS A 56 -14.49 -14.79 1.16
N HIS A 57 -14.63 -13.67 1.88
CA HIS A 57 -15.68 -13.48 2.89
C HIS A 57 -16.94 -12.76 2.37
N LYS A 58 -16.95 -12.28 1.12
CA LYS A 58 -18.13 -11.67 0.50
C LYS A 58 -19.02 -12.72 -0.19
N GLU A 59 -18.48 -13.90 -0.50
CA GLU A 59 -19.20 -15.04 -1.10
C GLU A 59 -19.84 -15.99 -0.06
N ARG A 60 -19.68 -15.74 1.24
CA ARG A 60 -20.40 -16.44 2.32
C ARG A 60 -21.40 -15.50 2.97
#